data_AF-Q0U048-F1
#
_entry.id   AF-Q0U048-F1
#
_cell.length_a   1.000
_cell.length_b   1.000
_cell.length_c   1.000
_cell.angle_alpha   90.00
_cell.angle_beta   90.00
_cell.angle_gamma   90.00
#
_symmetry.space_group_name_H-M   'P 1'
#
loop_
_entity.id
_entity.type
_entity.pdbx_description
1 polymer ?
#
loop_
_entity_poly.entity_id
_entity_poly.type
_entity_poly.pdbx_seq_one_letter_code
_entity_poly.pdbx_strand_id
1 'polypeptide(L)'
;MRTSILLPSLLATFASAVCPGANFAVGNVQTTGDTSTWNVYDSQCNVVESLVTKENPCTSGMFGCVGGTFRQYTNSASKLIYDCRKVYDGQACGANTIDVCCRNDGKKFTTIVDFKRAEATPVA
;
A
#
# COMPACT_ATOMS: atom_id res chain seq x y z
N MET A 1 50.63 -6.26 24.14
CA MET A 1 49.54 -5.65 23.35
C MET A 1 48.39 -6.65 23.27
N ARG A 2 47.21 -6.31 23.77
CA ARG A 2 45.99 -7.13 23.67
C ARG A 2 45.05 -6.44 22.69
N THR A 3 44.96 -6.94 21.46
CA THR A 3 44.03 -6.46 20.44
C THR A 3 42.72 -7.22 20.55
N SER A 4 41.74 -6.62 21.21
CA SER A 4 40.36 -7.11 21.22
C SER A 4 39.71 -6.79 19.87
N ILE A 5 39.36 -7.82 19.12
CA ILE A 5 38.60 -7.70 17.86
C ILE A 5 37.12 -7.61 18.26
N LEU A 6 36.52 -6.43 18.13
CA LEU A 6 35.08 -6.24 18.22
C LEU A 6 34.48 -6.67 16.87
N LEU A 7 33.82 -7.84 16.84
CA LEU A 7 32.97 -8.23 15.71
C LEU A 7 31.73 -7.31 15.70
N PRO A 8 31.49 -6.52 14.64
CA PRO A 8 30.23 -5.81 14.50
C PRO A 8 29.16 -6.83 14.14
N SER A 9 28.22 -7.06 15.06
CA SER A 9 27.00 -7.83 14.78
C SER A 9 26.17 -7.08 13.73
N LEU A 10 26.29 -7.46 12.46
CA LEU A 10 25.34 -7.02 11.43
C LEU A 10 23.97 -7.61 11.76
N LEU A 11 23.09 -6.77 12.29
CA LEU A 11 21.66 -7.03 12.32
C LEU A 11 21.16 -7.05 10.87
N ALA A 12 21.11 -8.24 10.27
CA ALA A 12 20.42 -8.43 9.02
C ALA A 12 18.91 -8.22 9.27
N THR A 13 18.42 -7.02 8.97
CA THR A 13 16.98 -6.80 8.82
C THR A 13 16.54 -7.57 7.59
N PHE A 14 15.98 -8.77 7.79
CA PHE A 14 15.25 -9.45 6.74
C PHE A 14 14.10 -8.54 6.34
N ALA A 15 14.22 -7.87 5.19
CA ALA A 15 13.08 -7.24 4.56
C ALA A 15 12.12 -8.38 4.19
N SER A 16 11.17 -8.67 5.08
CA SER A 16 10.01 -9.49 4.72
C SER A 16 9.33 -8.76 3.57
N ALA A 17 9.47 -9.29 2.36
CA ALA A 17 8.82 -8.70 1.20
C ALA A 17 7.31 -8.66 1.47
N VAL A 18 6.79 -7.46 1.73
CA VAL A 18 5.37 -7.28 1.98
C VAL A 18 4.65 -7.41 0.65
N CYS A 19 3.51 -8.08 0.66
CA CYS A 19 2.70 -8.38 -0.51
C CYS A 19 3.48 -9.10 -1.63
N PRO A 20 3.86 -10.38 -1.46
CA PRO A 20 4.59 -11.12 -2.48
C PRO A 20 3.90 -11.05 -3.85
N GLY A 21 4.62 -10.55 -4.86
CA GLY A 21 4.12 -10.40 -6.22
C GLY A 21 3.26 -9.15 -6.47
N ALA A 22 3.01 -8.31 -5.47
CA ALA A 22 2.43 -6.98 -5.65
C ALA A 22 3.51 -5.90 -5.80
N ASN A 23 3.10 -4.70 -6.23
CA ASN A 23 4.00 -3.57 -6.37
C ASN A 23 4.00 -2.68 -5.12
N PHE A 24 2.83 -2.55 -4.51
CA PHE A 24 2.59 -1.65 -3.39
C PHE A 24 1.72 -2.31 -2.34
N ALA A 25 1.78 -1.79 -1.13
CA ALA A 25 0.97 -2.18 0.00
C ALA A 25 0.38 -0.93 0.66
N VAL A 26 -0.88 -0.98 1.08
CA VAL A 26 -1.50 0.12 1.82
C VAL A 26 -1.62 -0.29 3.28
N GLY A 27 -1.00 0.50 4.15
CA GLY A 27 -1.07 0.31 5.58
C GLY A 27 -2.43 0.68 6.16
N ASN A 28 -2.68 0.20 7.37
CA ASN A 28 -3.83 0.59 8.15
C ASN A 28 -3.80 2.07 8.49
N VAL A 29 -4.97 2.62 8.78
CA VAL A 29 -5.11 4.04 9.12
C VAL A 29 -4.33 4.35 10.40
N GLN A 30 -3.54 5.43 10.36
CA GLN A 30 -2.85 5.98 11.51
C GLN A 30 -3.50 7.33 11.84
N THR A 31 -4.20 7.41 12.96
CA THR A 31 -4.92 8.63 13.36
C THR A 31 -4.08 9.43 14.37
N THR A 32 -3.93 10.72 14.12
CA THR A 32 -3.26 11.67 15.01
C THR A 32 -4.08 12.95 15.08
N GLY A 33 -4.63 13.24 16.27
CA GLY A 33 -5.61 14.31 16.43
C GLY A 33 -6.83 14.09 15.53
N ASP A 34 -7.18 15.13 14.75
CA ASP A 34 -8.32 15.10 13.83
C ASP A 34 -7.97 14.55 12.43
N THR A 35 -6.72 14.16 12.19
CA THR A 35 -6.26 13.73 10.87
C THR A 35 -5.96 12.25 10.84
N SER A 36 -6.28 11.63 9.71
CA SER A 36 -5.99 10.23 9.43
C SER A 36 -4.94 10.14 8.32
N THR A 37 -3.98 9.25 8.50
CA THR A 37 -2.88 9.01 7.57
C THR A 37 -2.94 7.59 7.05
N TRP A 38 -2.88 7.42 5.74
CA TRP A 38 -2.70 6.15 5.06
C TRP A 38 -1.38 6.16 4.32
N ASN A 39 -0.48 5.26 4.70
CA ASN A 39 0.80 5.11 4.04
C ASN A 39 0.73 4.02 2.98
N VAL A 40 1.35 4.29 1.85
CA VAL A 40 1.63 3.33 0.80
C VAL A 40 3.09 2.95 0.87
N TYR A 41 3.34 1.66 0.90
CA TYR A 41 4.66 1.07 1.01
C TYR A 41 5.02 0.36 -0.30
N ASP A 42 6.31 0.36 -0.64
CA ASP A 42 6.84 -0.61 -1.60
C ASP A 42 7.00 -2.00 -0.98
N SER A 43 7.46 -2.97 -1.78
CA SER A 43 7.71 -4.34 -1.31
C SER A 43 8.83 -4.45 -0.28
N GLN A 44 9.64 -3.41 -0.08
CA GLN A 44 10.71 -3.35 0.92
C GLN A 44 10.30 -2.57 2.17
N CYS A 45 9.01 -2.25 2.33
CA CYS A 45 8.47 -1.46 3.44
C CYS A 45 8.96 -0.01 3.52
N ASN A 46 9.44 0.56 2.41
CA ASN A 46 9.67 2.00 2.34
C ASN A 46 8.35 2.71 2.06
N VAL A 47 8.06 3.80 2.79
CA VAL A 47 6.93 4.66 2.47
C VAL A 47 7.23 5.39 1.17
N VAL A 48 6.43 5.10 0.13
CA VAL A 48 6.55 5.73 -1.19
C VAL A 48 5.56 6.86 -1.37
N GLU A 49 4.44 6.83 -0.66
CA GLU A 49 3.41 7.85 -0.72
C GLU A 49 2.55 7.83 0.55
N SER A 50 1.99 8.97 0.94
CA SER A 50 1.11 9.08 2.10
C SER A 50 -0.07 9.99 1.79
N LEU A 51 -1.28 9.58 2.18
CA LEU A 51 -2.45 10.43 2.20
C LEU A 51 -2.71 10.87 3.64
N VAL A 52 -2.68 12.18 3.89
CA VAL A 52 -3.13 12.77 5.16
C VAL A 52 -4.40 13.57 4.89
N THR A 53 -5.52 13.19 5.52
CA THR A 53 -6.79 13.87 5.32
C THR A 53 -7.71 13.76 6.54
N LYS A 54 -8.64 14.72 6.66
CA LYS A 54 -9.79 14.64 7.58
C LYS A 54 -11.03 14.04 6.91
N GLU A 55 -10.98 13.88 5.59
CA GLU A 55 -12.09 13.40 4.77
C GLU A 55 -11.98 11.91 4.48
N ASN A 56 -12.96 11.38 3.73
CA ASN A 56 -12.93 9.99 3.29
C ASN A 56 -11.75 9.76 2.33
N PRO A 57 -10.82 8.81 2.61
CA PRO A 57 -9.68 8.55 1.74
C PRO A 57 -10.09 8.11 0.33
N CYS A 58 -11.28 7.51 0.19
CA CYS A 58 -11.83 7.01 -1.07
C CYS A 58 -12.28 8.11 -2.05
N THR A 59 -12.37 9.36 -1.60
CA THR A 59 -12.72 10.52 -2.45
C THR A 59 -11.52 11.38 -2.81
N SER A 60 -10.33 11.06 -2.28
CA SER A 60 -9.08 11.80 -2.54
C SER A 60 -8.55 11.68 -3.96
N GLY A 61 -9.00 10.66 -4.71
CA GLY A 61 -8.43 10.29 -6.01
C GLY A 61 -7.17 9.41 -5.93
N MET A 62 -6.53 9.33 -4.75
CA MET A 62 -5.40 8.44 -4.50
C MET A 62 -5.87 7.00 -4.24
N PHE A 63 -6.97 6.83 -3.53
CA PHE A 63 -7.56 5.52 -3.26
C PHE A 63 -8.96 5.41 -3.87
N GLY A 64 -9.24 4.26 -4.48
CA GLY A 64 -10.58 3.86 -4.88
C GLY A 64 -11.10 2.77 -3.95
N CYS A 65 -12.36 2.87 -3.54
CA CYS A 65 -12.97 1.94 -2.61
C CYS A 65 -14.32 1.41 -3.10
N VAL A 66 -14.65 0.18 -2.68
CA VAL A 66 -15.97 -0.42 -2.87
C VAL A 66 -16.44 -0.92 -1.51
N GLY A 67 -17.62 -0.45 -1.05
CA GLY A 67 -18.15 -0.82 0.26
C GLY A 67 -17.22 -0.47 1.44
N GLY A 68 -16.41 0.59 1.30
CA GLY A 68 -15.42 1.00 2.32
C GLY A 68 -14.11 0.21 2.32
N THR A 69 -13.96 -0.80 1.47
CA THR A 69 -12.70 -1.54 1.31
C THR A 69 -11.88 -0.93 0.19
N PHE A 70 -10.57 -0.73 0.42
CA PHE A 70 -9.65 -0.29 -0.63
C PHE A 70 -9.58 -1.32 -1.75
N ARG A 71 -9.86 -0.86 -2.97
CA ARG A 71 -9.84 -1.66 -4.20
C ARG A 71 -8.83 -1.13 -5.21
N GLN A 72 -8.35 0.09 -5.00
CA GLN A 72 -7.49 0.75 -5.96
C GLN A 72 -6.54 1.73 -5.27
N TYR A 73 -5.34 1.82 -5.84
CA TYR A 73 -4.37 2.85 -5.52
C TYR A 73 -3.90 3.49 -6.83
N THR A 74 -3.92 4.82 -6.89
CA THR A 74 -3.36 5.62 -7.98
C THR A 74 -2.08 6.26 -7.50
N ASN A 75 -0.95 5.88 -8.10
CA ASN A 75 0.33 6.49 -7.77
C ASN A 75 0.39 7.91 -8.37
N SER A 76 0.62 8.92 -7.55
CA SER A 76 0.53 10.31 -8.00
C SER A 76 1.64 10.70 -8.96
N ALA A 77 2.82 10.09 -8.86
CA ALA A 77 3.98 10.38 -9.71
C ALA A 77 3.84 9.79 -11.13
N SER A 78 3.50 8.51 -11.23
CA SER A 78 3.39 7.79 -12.51
C SER A 78 2.00 7.87 -13.14
N LYS A 79 0.97 8.27 -12.37
CA LYS A 79 -0.45 8.20 -12.73
C LYS A 79 -0.94 6.78 -13.07
N LEU A 80 -0.17 5.76 -12.71
CA LEU A 80 -0.58 4.37 -12.86
C LEU A 80 -1.55 3.99 -11.76
N ILE A 81 -2.50 3.14 -12.14
CA ILE A 81 -3.56 2.65 -11.28
C ILE A 81 -3.32 1.16 -11.01
N TYR A 82 -3.38 0.78 -9.73
CA TYR A 82 -3.11 -0.56 -9.24
C TYR A 82 -4.38 -1.15 -8.62
N ASP A 83 -4.68 -2.41 -8.94
CA ASP A 83 -5.79 -3.15 -8.34
C ASP A 83 -5.35 -3.69 -6.97
N CYS A 84 -6.13 -3.37 -5.94
CA CYS A 84 -5.82 -3.72 -4.56
C CYS A 84 -6.73 -4.84 -4.07
N ARG A 85 -6.12 -5.80 -3.36
CA ARG A 85 -6.81 -6.94 -2.74
C ARG A 85 -6.51 -6.99 -1.27
N LYS A 86 -7.54 -7.29 -0.47
CA LYS A 86 -7.39 -7.48 0.97
C LYS A 86 -6.48 -8.66 1.25
N VAL A 87 -5.57 -8.46 2.19
CA VAL A 87 -4.67 -9.49 2.72
C VAL A 87 -5.18 -9.93 4.08
N TYR A 88 -4.99 -11.21 4.41
CA TYR A 88 -5.53 -11.84 5.63
C TYR A 88 -4.42 -12.38 6.55
N ASP A 89 -3.18 -12.27 6.10
CA ASP A 89 -1.99 -12.94 6.61
C ASP A 89 -1.16 -12.05 7.56
N GLY A 90 -1.73 -10.94 8.05
CA GLY A 90 -1.14 -10.13 9.12
C GLY A 90 0.18 -9.47 8.75
N GLN A 91 0.43 -9.25 7.45
CA GLN A 91 1.63 -8.58 6.96
C GLN A 91 1.72 -7.16 7.54
N ALA A 92 2.95 -6.70 7.82
CA ALA A 92 3.18 -5.39 8.42
C ALA A 92 4.50 -4.79 7.95
N CYS A 93 4.53 -3.46 7.89
CA CYS A 93 5.74 -2.67 7.73
C CYS A 93 6.03 -1.95 9.04
N GLY A 94 6.94 -2.51 9.84
CA GLY A 94 7.19 -2.07 11.20
C GLY A 94 5.96 -2.27 12.08
N ALA A 95 5.46 -1.20 12.69
CA ALA A 95 4.25 -1.23 13.53
C ALA A 95 2.94 -1.07 12.74
N ASN A 96 2.99 -0.76 11.44
CA ASN A 96 1.79 -0.56 10.63
C ASN A 96 1.42 -1.85 9.89
N THR A 97 0.26 -2.42 10.23
CA THR A 97 -0.28 -3.58 9.54
C THR A 97 -0.78 -3.20 8.15
N ILE A 98 -0.70 -4.12 7.21
CA ILE A 98 -1.14 -3.92 5.83
C ILE A 98 -2.59 -4.33 5.69
N ASP A 99 -3.41 -3.46 5.12
CA ASP A 99 -4.83 -3.76 4.86
C ASP A 99 -5.04 -4.36 3.46
N VAL A 100 -4.33 -3.82 2.45
CA VAL A 100 -4.41 -4.32 1.06
C VAL A 100 -3.06 -4.34 0.34
N CYS A 101 -2.94 -5.27 -0.59
CA CYS A 101 -1.83 -5.38 -1.53
C CYS A 101 -2.27 -4.96 -2.92
N CYS A 102 -1.53 -4.04 -3.55
CA CYS A 102 -1.88 -3.44 -4.83
C CYS A 102 -0.91 -3.86 -5.93
N ARG A 103 -1.43 -4.52 -6.97
CA ARG A 103 -0.65 -5.02 -8.10
C ARG A 103 -1.08 -4.36 -9.40
N ASN A 104 -0.11 -4.13 -10.28
CA ASN A 104 -0.40 -3.79 -11.65
C ASN A 104 -0.71 -5.08 -12.42
N ASP A 105 -2.00 -5.44 -12.50
CA ASP A 105 -2.47 -6.59 -13.30
C ASP A 105 -2.42 -6.32 -14.83
N GLY A 106 -1.75 -5.26 -15.28
CA GLY A 106 -1.70 -4.87 -16.70
C GLY A 106 -3.01 -4.26 -17.21
N LYS A 107 -4.00 -4.05 -16.32
CA LYS A 107 -5.22 -3.32 -16.64
C LYS A 107 -4.88 -1.83 -16.69
N LYS A 108 -4.81 -1.28 -17.90
CA LYS A 108 -4.64 0.16 -18.12
C LYS A 108 -5.95 0.88 -17.75
N PHE A 109 -6.17 1.09 -16.46
CA PHE A 109 -7.18 2.05 -16.03
C PHE A 109 -6.55 3.43 -16.15
N THR A 110 -7.02 4.21 -17.12
CA THR A 110 -6.60 5.60 -17.33
C THR A 110 -7.25 6.54 -16.33
N THR A 111 -8.40 6.14 -15.76
CA THR A 111 -9.13 6.89 -14.74
C THR A 111 -9.84 5.96 -13.76
N ILE A 112 -10.21 6.49 -12.59
CA ILE A 112 -11.11 5.82 -11.63
C ILE A 112 -12.46 5.47 -12.29
N VAL A 113 -12.88 6.27 -13.28
CA VAL A 113 -14.13 6.07 -14.02
C VAL A 113 -14.07 4.81 -14.89
N ASP A 114 -12.92 4.53 -15.51
CA ASP A 114 -12.69 3.31 -16.29
C ASP A 114 -12.80 2.05 -15.43
N PHE A 115 -12.34 2.12 -14.18
CA PHE A 115 -12.47 1.02 -13.23
C PHE A 115 -13.92 0.78 -12.82
N LYS A 116 -14.64 1.84 -12.41
CA LYS A 116 -16.07 1.72 -12.07
C LYS A 116 -16.88 1.12 -13.22
N ARG A 117 -16.51 1.44 -14.46
CA ARG A 117 -17.14 0.86 -15.66
C ARG A 117 -16.80 -0.62 -15.86
N ALA A 118 -15.56 -1.03 -15.58
CA ALA A 118 -15.16 -2.44 -15.66
C ALA A 118 -15.86 -3.32 -14.61
N GLU A 119 -16.18 -2.78 -13.43
CA GLU A 119 -16.96 -3.50 -12.41
C GLU A 119 -18.44 -3.67 -12.76
N ALA A 120 -18.99 -2.78 -13.60
CA ALA A 120 -20.39 -2.82 -14.02
C ALA A 120 -20.66 -3.82 -15.15
N THR A 121 -19.62 -4.43 -15.73
CA THR A 121 -19.76 -5.53 -16.68
C THR A 121 -19.87 -6.84 -15.91
N PRO A 122 -21.05 -7.50 -15.83
CA PRO A 122 -21.13 -8.85 -15.31
C PRO A 122 -20.27 -9.75 -16.19
N VAL A 123 -19.36 -10.49 -15.56
CA VAL A 123 -18.69 -11.62 -16.21
C VAL A 123 -19.80 -12.62 -16.54
N ALA A 124 -20.09 -12.77 -17.83
CA ALA A 124 -21.04 -13.74 -18.35
C ALA A 124 -20.56 -15.18 -18.10
#